data_AF-A0A7J3BDD0-F1
#
_entry.id   AF-A0A7J3BDD0-F1
#
_cell.length_a   1.000
_cell.length_b   1.000
_cell.length_c   1.000
_cell.angle_alpha   90.00
_cell.angle_beta   90.00
_cell.angle_gamma   90.00
#
_symmetry.space_group_name_H-M   'P 1'
#
loop_
_entity.id
_entity.type
_entity.pdbx_description
1 polymer ?
#
loop_
_entity_poly.entity_id
_entity_poly.type
_entity_poly.pdbx_seq_one_letter_code
_entity_poly.pdbx_strand_id
1 'polypeptide(L)'
;MKILLIHADSFAYEVKDRAIKTPEAVPEEMKALSLEDVLVAFCTVEKEDAHDPPQIAQKASDSIAEVAKWVKTKKIVVYPYAHLSSSLASADFSVPLLARMQEILSGMGFEVRRSPFGWYKAFSIKCKGHPLSELSRTISAEPRKEERKPQPQVPEDSAIFTPDGRIYGLREYDYGPDEGDFRTLVEREGLKIPHAETREEPKYIAYLKKFGIEAEPLSDIGNMRYGPRGALIFDLIGDYSLELALALNALPIKGANMFDLDHPAIKAHAQLFGERLYEVDLDDKRYVLRYAACFQQFAMLKDWTLSYRNLPLGVFE
;
A
#
# COMPACT_ATOMS: atom_id res chain seq x y z
N MET A 1 -1.86 -12.27 -11.14
CA MET A 1 -1.82 -13.75 -11.01
C MET A 1 -2.09 -14.11 -9.56
N LYS A 2 -2.95 -15.10 -9.32
CA LYS A 2 -3.18 -15.67 -7.99
C LYS A 2 -2.68 -17.10 -7.90
N ILE A 3 -2.08 -17.44 -6.76
CA ILE A 3 -1.51 -18.77 -6.51
C ILE A 3 -1.96 -19.24 -5.14
N LEU A 4 -2.48 -20.47 -5.07
CA LEU A 4 -2.67 -21.22 -3.82
C LEU A 4 -1.64 -22.35 -3.77
N LEU A 5 -0.84 -22.36 -2.72
CA LEU A 5 0.25 -23.30 -2.49
C LEU A 5 -0.17 -24.27 -1.39
N ILE A 6 -0.19 -25.57 -1.72
CA ILE A 6 -0.50 -26.63 -0.77
C ILE A 6 0.66 -27.61 -0.70
N HIS A 7 1.29 -27.72 0.47
CA HIS A 7 2.29 -28.75 0.74
C HIS A 7 1.57 -30.04 1.15
N ALA A 8 1.67 -31.05 0.31
CA ALA A 8 0.89 -32.28 0.42
C ALA A 8 1.77 -33.51 0.62
N ASP A 9 1.29 -34.46 1.44
CA ASP A 9 1.85 -35.80 1.51
C ASP A 9 1.70 -36.54 0.19
N SER A 10 0.54 -36.38 -0.46
CA SER A 10 0.23 -36.99 -1.74
C SER A 10 -0.64 -36.07 -2.58
N PHE A 11 -0.32 -35.98 -3.88
CA PHE A 11 -1.15 -35.32 -4.88
C PHE A 11 -1.25 -36.19 -6.13
N ALA A 12 -2.47 -36.40 -6.62
CA ALA A 12 -2.71 -37.09 -7.87
C ALA A 12 -3.81 -36.43 -8.68
N TYR A 13 -3.72 -36.47 -10.00
CA TYR A 13 -4.80 -36.05 -10.91
C TYR A 13 -4.98 -37.02 -12.07
N GLU A 14 -6.18 -37.02 -12.64
CA GLU A 14 -6.54 -37.72 -13.87
C GLU A 14 -7.41 -36.81 -14.75
N VAL A 15 -7.03 -36.65 -16.02
CA VAL A 15 -7.76 -35.87 -17.01
C VAL A 15 -9.08 -36.55 -17.36
N LYS A 16 -10.16 -35.76 -17.41
CA LYS A 16 -11.51 -36.20 -17.77
C LYS A 16 -11.97 -35.45 -19.03
N ASP A 17 -13.03 -34.65 -18.91
CA ASP A 17 -13.64 -33.95 -20.04
C ASP A 17 -12.96 -32.62 -20.38
N ARG A 18 -13.26 -32.11 -21.58
CA ARG A 18 -12.81 -30.78 -22.02
C ARG A 18 -13.56 -29.70 -21.24
N ALA A 19 -12.83 -28.75 -20.66
CA ALA A 19 -13.43 -27.59 -19.98
C ALA A 19 -13.58 -26.36 -20.89
N ILE A 20 -12.83 -26.31 -22.00
CA ILE A 20 -12.90 -25.23 -23.01
C ILE A 20 -13.00 -25.81 -24.42
N LYS A 21 -13.42 -24.98 -25.39
CA LYS A 21 -13.59 -25.39 -26.80
C LYS A 21 -12.32 -25.95 -27.41
N THR A 22 -11.18 -25.31 -27.12
CA THR A 22 -9.86 -25.65 -27.65
C THR A 22 -8.90 -25.86 -26.48
N PRO A 23 -8.92 -27.04 -25.83
CA PRO A 23 -8.03 -27.33 -24.73
C PRO A 23 -6.62 -27.66 -25.23
N GLU A 24 -5.64 -27.65 -24.33
CA GLU A 24 -4.27 -28.03 -24.65
C GLU A 24 -4.21 -29.50 -25.12
N ALA A 25 -3.37 -29.79 -26.12
CA ALA A 25 -3.09 -31.17 -26.50
C ALA A 25 -2.41 -31.91 -25.35
N VAL A 26 -2.89 -33.10 -25.01
CA VAL A 26 -2.42 -33.87 -23.84
C VAL A 26 -1.70 -35.13 -24.32
N PRO A 27 -0.36 -35.16 -24.26
CA PRO A 27 0.39 -36.41 -24.39
C PRO A 27 -0.03 -37.44 -23.33
N GLU A 28 0.13 -38.74 -23.60
CA GLU A 28 -0.28 -39.80 -22.67
C GLU A 28 0.33 -39.62 -21.26
N GLU A 29 1.58 -39.17 -21.19
CA GLU A 29 2.32 -38.91 -19.96
C GLU A 29 1.78 -37.75 -19.11
N MET A 30 0.86 -36.95 -19.66
CA MET A 30 0.21 -35.84 -18.96
C MET A 30 -1.25 -36.14 -18.56
N LYS A 31 -1.81 -37.29 -18.98
CA LYS A 31 -3.19 -37.67 -18.64
C LYS A 31 -3.39 -37.98 -17.16
N ALA A 32 -2.36 -38.48 -16.49
CA ALA A 32 -2.38 -38.74 -15.07
C ALA A 32 -1.03 -38.45 -14.43
N LEU A 33 -1.07 -38.04 -13.16
CA LEU A 33 0.10 -37.83 -12.32
C LEU A 33 -0.21 -38.32 -10.92
N SER A 34 0.78 -38.91 -10.25
CA SER A 34 0.75 -39.18 -8.82
C SER A 34 2.14 -38.88 -8.25
N LEU A 35 2.20 -38.05 -7.21
CA LEU A 35 3.43 -37.66 -6.53
C LEU A 35 3.22 -37.65 -5.01
N GLU A 36 4.27 -38.04 -4.30
CA GLU A 36 4.38 -37.91 -2.85
C GLU A 36 5.36 -36.80 -2.48
N ASP A 37 5.10 -36.16 -1.33
CA ASP A 37 5.89 -35.07 -0.75
C ASP A 37 6.13 -33.91 -1.73
N VAL A 38 5.07 -33.15 -1.98
CA VAL A 38 5.00 -32.22 -3.12
C VAL A 38 4.35 -30.90 -2.76
N LEU A 39 4.88 -29.81 -3.29
CA LEU A 39 4.23 -28.50 -3.26
C LEU A 39 3.35 -28.33 -4.50
N VAL A 40 2.04 -28.29 -4.31
CA VAL A 40 1.08 -28.06 -5.39
C VAL A 40 0.78 -26.57 -5.48
N ALA A 41 1.14 -25.95 -6.60
CA ALA A 41 0.84 -24.56 -6.93
C ALA A 41 -0.39 -24.50 -7.84
N PHE A 42 -1.55 -24.23 -7.25
CA PHE A 42 -2.78 -23.93 -7.99
C PHE A 42 -2.71 -22.50 -8.52
N CYS A 43 -2.53 -22.34 -9.82
CA CYS A 43 -2.29 -21.05 -10.46
C CYS A 43 -3.51 -20.57 -11.26
N THR A 44 -3.97 -19.35 -10.98
CA THR A 44 -4.93 -18.60 -11.78
C THR A 44 -4.20 -17.46 -12.50
N VAL A 45 -4.18 -17.51 -13.83
CA VAL A 45 -3.65 -16.44 -14.69
C VAL A 45 -4.78 -15.42 -14.92
N GLU A 46 -4.50 -14.16 -14.63
CA GLU A 46 -5.44 -13.05 -14.69
C GLU A 46 -5.21 -12.17 -15.92
N LYS A 47 -6.23 -11.43 -16.38
CA LYS A 47 -6.13 -10.57 -17.58
C LYS A 47 -4.99 -9.57 -17.48
N GLU A 48 -4.74 -9.04 -16.29
CA GLU A 48 -3.71 -8.04 -16.01
C GLU A 48 -2.28 -8.61 -16.16
N ASP A 49 -2.11 -9.93 -16.05
CA ASP A 49 -0.81 -10.58 -16.20
C ASP A 49 -0.26 -10.46 -17.62
N ALA A 50 -1.13 -10.19 -18.60
CA ALA A 50 -0.76 -9.97 -19.99
C ALA A 50 0.07 -8.70 -20.20
N HIS A 51 0.14 -7.81 -19.22
CA HIS A 51 0.92 -6.57 -19.32
C HIS A 51 2.44 -6.81 -19.31
N ASP A 52 2.95 -7.66 -18.42
CA ASP A 52 4.37 -8.06 -18.38
C ASP A 52 4.52 -9.56 -18.07
N PRO A 53 4.32 -10.43 -19.08
CA PRO A 53 4.31 -11.88 -18.90
C PRO A 53 5.63 -12.47 -18.41
N PRO A 54 6.81 -12.07 -18.94
CA PRO A 54 8.10 -12.55 -18.44
C PRO A 54 8.31 -12.25 -16.97
N GLN A 55 7.96 -11.04 -16.53
CA GLN A 55 8.15 -10.64 -15.15
C GLN A 55 7.18 -11.35 -14.19
N ILE A 56 5.92 -11.52 -14.58
CA ILE A 56 4.95 -12.32 -13.82
C ILE A 56 5.46 -13.75 -13.66
N ALA A 57 5.92 -14.38 -14.74
CA ALA A 57 6.44 -15.74 -14.70
C ALA A 57 7.65 -15.87 -13.77
N GLN A 58 8.56 -14.90 -13.78
CA GLN A 58 9.72 -14.86 -12.90
C GLN A 58 9.29 -14.71 -11.43
N LYS A 59 8.50 -13.68 -11.10
CA LYS A 59 8.04 -13.41 -9.73
C LYS A 59 7.22 -14.56 -9.15
N ALA A 60 6.34 -15.15 -9.95
CA ALA A 60 5.55 -16.31 -9.55
C ALA A 60 6.45 -17.51 -9.24
N SER A 61 7.43 -17.78 -10.10
CA SER A 61 8.40 -18.87 -9.90
C SER A 61 9.27 -18.65 -8.67
N ASP A 62 9.77 -17.43 -8.46
CA ASP A 62 10.56 -17.07 -7.28
C ASP A 62 9.76 -17.29 -5.99
N SER A 63 8.49 -16.89 -5.97
CA SER A 63 7.61 -17.06 -4.81
C SER A 63 7.28 -18.53 -4.53
N ILE A 64 7.03 -19.33 -5.56
CA ILE A 64 6.83 -20.78 -5.42
C ILE A 64 8.12 -21.44 -4.89
N ALA A 65 9.28 -21.09 -5.45
CA ALA A 65 10.58 -21.63 -5.05
C ALA A 65 10.94 -21.27 -3.61
N GLU A 66 10.62 -20.06 -3.15
CA GLU A 66 10.77 -19.63 -1.76
C GLU A 66 10.01 -20.56 -0.81
N VAL A 67 8.71 -20.78 -1.08
CA VAL A 67 7.87 -21.66 -0.25
C VAL A 67 8.36 -23.10 -0.31
N ALA A 68 8.75 -23.60 -1.48
CA ALA A 68 9.33 -24.95 -1.63
C ALA A 68 10.57 -25.14 -0.75
N LYS A 69 11.43 -24.11 -0.67
CA LYS A 69 12.61 -24.12 0.22
C LYS A 69 12.22 -24.11 1.71
N TRP A 70 11.22 -23.32 2.11
CA TRP A 70 10.76 -23.28 3.50
C TRP A 70 10.23 -24.62 3.97
N VAL A 71 9.41 -25.28 3.14
CA VAL A 71 8.83 -26.58 3.45
C VAL A 71 9.75 -27.76 3.09
N LYS A 72 10.93 -27.47 2.53
CA LYS A 72 12.01 -28.41 2.20
C LYS A 72 11.62 -29.50 1.21
N THR A 73 10.72 -29.21 0.27
CA THR A 73 10.39 -30.13 -0.83
C THR A 73 11.13 -29.75 -2.12
N LYS A 74 11.48 -30.76 -2.91
CA LYS A 74 12.06 -30.60 -4.26
C LYS A 74 11.03 -30.75 -5.37
N LYS A 75 9.85 -31.30 -5.07
CA LYS A 75 8.82 -31.60 -6.06
C LYS A 75 7.77 -30.50 -6.09
N ILE A 76 7.50 -29.98 -7.27
CA ILE A 76 6.51 -28.91 -7.48
C ILE A 76 5.54 -29.34 -8.56
N VAL A 77 4.25 -29.12 -8.34
CA VAL A 77 3.23 -29.24 -9.39
C VAL A 77 2.66 -27.87 -9.72
N VAL A 78 2.81 -27.43 -10.96
CA VAL A 78 2.11 -26.27 -11.50
C VAL A 78 0.74 -26.74 -12.02
N TYR A 79 -0.32 -26.39 -11.30
CA TYR A 79 -1.68 -26.83 -11.58
C TYR A 79 -2.56 -25.67 -12.04
N PRO A 80 -2.98 -25.60 -13.31
CA PRO A 80 -3.87 -24.54 -13.77
C PRO A 80 -5.23 -24.65 -13.07
N TYR A 81 -5.62 -23.59 -12.37
CA TYR A 81 -6.83 -23.56 -11.55
C TYR A 81 -7.55 -22.22 -11.78
N ALA A 82 -8.69 -22.24 -12.46
CA ALA A 82 -9.38 -21.01 -12.88
C ALA A 82 -10.21 -20.35 -11.75
N HIS A 83 -10.30 -20.95 -10.56
CA HIS A 83 -11.31 -20.59 -9.57
C HIS A 83 -10.84 -19.60 -8.49
N LEU A 84 -9.60 -19.12 -8.52
CA LEU A 84 -9.12 -18.14 -7.51
C LEU A 84 -9.41 -16.68 -7.92
N SER A 85 -9.83 -16.44 -9.16
CA SER A 85 -10.13 -15.10 -9.69
C SER A 85 -11.33 -15.11 -10.62
N SER A 86 -12.02 -13.97 -10.68
CA SER A 86 -13.09 -13.69 -11.64
C SER A 86 -12.57 -13.06 -12.94
N SER A 87 -11.32 -12.59 -12.99
CA SER A 87 -10.73 -11.88 -14.14
C SER A 87 -9.68 -12.74 -14.86
N LEU A 88 -10.12 -13.74 -15.61
CA LEU A 88 -9.25 -14.75 -16.22
C LEU A 88 -8.62 -14.30 -17.55
N ALA A 89 -7.34 -14.62 -17.74
CA ALA A 89 -6.66 -14.48 -19.03
C ALA A 89 -7.12 -15.53 -20.06
N SER A 90 -6.77 -15.30 -21.33
CA SER A 90 -7.04 -16.26 -22.41
C SER A 90 -6.15 -17.50 -22.32
N ALA A 91 -6.57 -18.60 -22.96
CA ALA A 91 -5.78 -19.83 -23.04
C ALA A 91 -4.44 -19.62 -23.76
N ASP A 92 -4.46 -18.87 -24.87
CA ASP A 92 -3.28 -18.52 -25.67
C ASP A 92 -2.21 -17.79 -24.86
N PHE A 93 -2.64 -17.06 -23.82
CA PHE A 93 -1.75 -16.38 -22.89
C PHE A 93 -1.33 -17.27 -21.71
N SER A 94 -2.29 -18.00 -21.14
CA SER A 94 -2.09 -18.76 -19.91
C SER A 94 -1.13 -19.94 -20.11
N VAL A 95 -1.25 -20.66 -21.24
CA VAL A 95 -0.45 -21.86 -21.50
C VAL A 95 1.04 -21.53 -21.62
N PRO A 96 1.48 -20.55 -22.45
CA PRO A 96 2.89 -20.17 -22.51
C PRO A 96 3.45 -19.67 -21.18
N LEU A 97 2.67 -18.89 -20.42
CA LEU A 97 3.10 -18.36 -19.14
C LEU A 97 3.34 -19.48 -18.11
N LEU A 98 2.41 -20.45 -18.01
CA LEU A 98 2.55 -21.60 -17.11
C LEU A 98 3.69 -22.53 -17.54
N ALA A 99 3.90 -22.71 -18.85
CA ALA A 99 5.05 -23.45 -19.37
C ALA A 99 6.37 -22.74 -19.02
N ARG A 100 6.41 -21.41 -19.13
CA ARG A 100 7.56 -20.60 -18.74
C ARG A 100 7.89 -20.72 -17.25
N MET A 101 6.87 -20.72 -16.39
CA MET A 101 7.06 -20.97 -14.95
C MET A 101 7.69 -22.34 -14.69
N GLN A 102 7.24 -23.38 -15.41
CA GLN A 102 7.81 -24.72 -15.30
C GLN A 102 9.30 -24.73 -15.68
N GLU A 103 9.69 -24.03 -16.75
CA GLU A 103 11.10 -23.90 -17.17
C GLU A 103 11.96 -23.19 -16.12
N ILE A 104 11.50 -22.05 -15.59
CA ILE A 104 12.22 -21.25 -14.59
C ILE A 104 12.44 -22.07 -13.31
N LEU A 105 11.38 -22.71 -12.80
CA LEU A 105 11.45 -23.55 -11.60
C LEU A 105 12.37 -24.77 -11.81
N SER A 106 12.33 -25.39 -12.99
CA SER A 106 13.22 -26.52 -13.31
C SER A 106 14.69 -26.05 -13.38
N GLY A 107 14.94 -24.86 -13.93
CA GLY A 107 16.26 -24.23 -13.96
C GLY A 107 16.82 -23.88 -12.57
N MET A 108 15.95 -23.71 -11.57
CA MET A 108 16.33 -23.55 -10.16
C MET A 108 16.63 -24.87 -9.44
N GLY A 109 16.52 -26.02 -10.12
CA GLY A 109 16.86 -27.35 -9.59
C GLY A 109 15.69 -28.11 -8.93
N PHE A 110 14.44 -27.70 -9.17
CA PHE A 110 13.25 -28.42 -8.69
C PHE A 110 12.77 -29.47 -9.70
N GLU A 111 12.15 -30.53 -9.20
CA GLU A 111 11.41 -31.52 -10.00
C GLU A 111 9.99 -31.00 -10.26
N VAL A 112 9.79 -30.37 -11.43
CA VAL A 112 8.53 -29.69 -11.74
C VAL A 112 7.69 -30.50 -12.70
N ARG A 113 6.41 -30.71 -12.34
CA ARG A 113 5.39 -31.25 -13.25
C ARG A 113 4.30 -30.21 -13.46
N ARG A 114 3.72 -30.18 -14.65
CA ARG A 114 2.57 -29.33 -14.98
C ARG A 114 1.40 -30.20 -15.41
N SER A 115 0.21 -29.87 -14.97
CA SER A 115 -1.02 -30.51 -15.47
C SER A 115 -1.57 -29.78 -16.70
N PRO A 116 -2.26 -30.48 -17.62
CA PRO A 116 -2.73 -29.88 -18.86
C PRO A 116 -3.82 -28.81 -18.63
N PHE A 117 -3.75 -27.75 -19.43
CA PHE A 117 -4.68 -26.62 -19.38
C PHE A 117 -5.98 -26.90 -20.13
N GLY A 118 -7.10 -26.39 -19.61
CA GLY A 118 -8.39 -26.46 -20.31
C GLY A 118 -9.14 -27.80 -20.19
N TRP A 119 -8.74 -28.65 -19.26
CA TRP A 119 -9.40 -29.93 -18.98
C TRP A 119 -9.96 -29.97 -17.56
N TYR A 120 -11.16 -30.53 -17.42
CA TYR A 120 -11.63 -31.02 -16.13
C TYR A 120 -10.73 -32.19 -15.71
N LYS A 121 -10.31 -32.16 -14.44
CA LYS A 121 -9.38 -33.11 -13.87
C LYS A 121 -9.94 -33.55 -12.52
N ALA A 122 -10.13 -34.86 -12.35
CA ALA A 122 -10.33 -35.40 -11.02
C ALA A 122 -8.97 -35.34 -10.30
N PHE A 123 -8.93 -34.86 -9.07
CA PHE A 123 -7.69 -34.85 -8.29
C PHE A 123 -7.94 -35.26 -6.84
N SER A 124 -6.90 -35.81 -6.23
CA SER A 124 -6.85 -36.10 -4.79
C SER A 124 -5.63 -35.40 -4.21
N ILE A 125 -5.80 -34.84 -3.02
CA ILE A 125 -4.75 -34.14 -2.31
C ILE A 125 -4.85 -34.46 -0.83
N LYS A 126 -3.72 -34.72 -0.19
CA LYS A 126 -3.60 -34.89 1.26
C LYS A 126 -2.67 -33.81 1.80
N CYS A 127 -3.23 -32.70 2.26
CA CYS A 127 -2.48 -31.60 2.87
C CYS A 127 -1.78 -32.08 4.16
N LYS A 128 -0.55 -31.63 4.41
CA LYS A 128 0.21 -31.98 5.62
C LYS A 128 -0.29 -31.30 6.89
N GLY A 129 -0.98 -30.17 6.78
CA GLY A 129 -1.60 -29.47 7.92
C GLY A 129 -0.64 -28.78 8.90
N HIS A 130 0.56 -28.39 8.47
CA HIS A 130 1.48 -27.58 9.27
C HIS A 130 1.31 -26.08 8.94
N PRO A 131 1.80 -25.11 9.74
CA PRO A 131 1.54 -23.68 9.52
C PRO A 131 1.89 -23.14 8.14
N LEU A 132 2.89 -23.74 7.46
CA LEU A 132 3.29 -23.40 6.10
C LEU A 132 2.71 -24.34 5.01
N SER A 133 1.72 -25.18 5.33
CA SER A 133 1.20 -26.17 4.38
C SER A 133 0.18 -25.57 3.43
N GLU A 134 -0.39 -24.41 3.76
CA GLU A 134 -1.39 -23.71 2.96
C GLU A 134 -1.02 -22.23 2.94
N LEU A 135 -0.68 -21.72 1.76
CA LEU A 135 -0.30 -20.32 1.57
C LEU A 135 -0.93 -19.79 0.29
N SER A 136 -1.35 -18.53 0.29
CA SER A 136 -1.74 -17.82 -0.93
C SER A 136 -0.71 -16.76 -1.31
N ARG A 137 -0.60 -16.49 -2.61
CA ARG A 137 0.22 -15.40 -3.18
C ARG A 137 -0.57 -14.68 -4.26
N THR A 138 -0.44 -13.36 -4.26
CA THR A 138 -0.87 -12.50 -5.36
C THR A 138 0.37 -11.91 -6.00
N ILE A 139 0.55 -12.15 -7.29
CA ILE A 139 1.70 -11.72 -8.08
C ILE A 139 1.25 -10.65 -9.05
N SER A 140 1.94 -9.50 -9.03
CA SER A 140 1.72 -8.37 -9.93
C SER A 140 3.03 -7.96 -10.61
N ALA A 141 2.93 -7.49 -11.85
CA ALA A 141 4.05 -6.99 -12.63
C ALA A 141 4.63 -5.73 -11.98
N GLU A 142 3.77 -4.80 -11.59
CA GLU A 142 4.23 -3.68 -10.80
C GLU A 142 4.62 -4.18 -9.39
N PRO A 143 5.77 -3.76 -8.80
CA PRO A 143 5.82 -3.72 -7.34
C PRO A 143 4.57 -2.94 -6.90
N ARG A 144 3.93 -3.29 -5.78
CA ARG A 144 2.94 -2.39 -5.18
C ARG A 144 3.66 -1.06 -4.93
N LYS A 145 3.64 -0.16 -5.91
CA LYS A 145 3.53 1.25 -5.64
C LYS A 145 2.22 1.28 -4.89
N GLU A 146 2.28 1.61 -3.61
CA GLU A 146 1.17 2.36 -3.01
C GLU A 146 0.71 3.31 -4.10
N GLU A 147 -0.53 3.17 -4.57
CA GLU A 147 -1.09 4.11 -5.53
C GLU A 147 -0.80 5.48 -4.93
N ARG A 148 0.14 6.22 -5.54
CA ARG A 148 0.29 7.64 -5.25
C ARG A 148 -1.04 8.21 -5.72
N LYS A 149 -1.96 8.35 -4.78
CA LYS A 149 -3.19 9.11 -4.96
C LYS A 149 -2.73 10.41 -5.60
N PRO A 150 -3.34 10.82 -6.73
CA PRO A 150 -2.89 11.98 -7.47
C PRO A 150 -2.77 13.14 -6.49
N GLN A 151 -1.55 13.63 -6.29
CA GLN A 151 -1.32 14.82 -5.48
C GLN A 151 -2.20 15.92 -6.08
N PRO A 152 -2.87 16.74 -5.24
CA PRO A 152 -3.61 17.89 -5.74
C PRO A 152 -2.69 18.67 -6.68
N GLN A 153 -3.03 18.71 -7.97
CA GLN A 153 -2.27 19.52 -8.91
C GLN A 153 -2.43 20.97 -8.44
N VAL A 154 -1.30 21.67 -8.34
CA VAL A 154 -1.32 23.11 -8.14
C VAL A 154 -2.22 23.70 -9.22
N PRO A 155 -3.32 24.39 -8.88
CA PRO A 155 -4.20 24.97 -9.88
C PRO A 155 -3.38 25.84 -10.84
N GLU A 156 -3.70 25.78 -12.13
CA GLU A 156 -3.03 26.62 -13.16
C GLU A 156 -3.08 28.12 -12.80
N ASP A 157 -4.04 28.53 -11.95
CA ASP A 157 -4.27 29.89 -11.46
C ASP A 157 -3.53 30.27 -10.18
N SER A 158 -2.40 29.62 -9.86
CA SER A 158 -1.65 29.96 -8.65
C SER A 158 -0.97 31.33 -8.75
N ALA A 159 -1.11 32.13 -7.70
CA ALA A 159 -0.64 33.52 -7.67
C ALA A 159 -0.06 33.90 -6.31
N ILE A 160 0.78 34.93 -6.31
CA ILE A 160 1.32 35.56 -5.10
C ILE A 160 0.40 36.73 -4.74
N PHE A 161 -0.18 36.69 -3.54
CA PHE A 161 -0.97 37.79 -2.97
C PHE A 161 -0.16 38.50 -1.90
N THR A 162 0.13 39.78 -2.11
CA THR A 162 0.96 40.57 -1.21
C THR A 162 0.13 41.33 -0.16
N PRO A 163 0.70 41.72 0.99
CA PRO A 163 -0.02 42.44 2.05
C PRO A 163 -0.61 43.79 1.62
N ASP A 164 -0.07 44.43 0.57
CA ASP A 164 -0.60 45.65 -0.03
C ASP A 164 -1.77 45.40 -1.00
N GLY A 165 -2.22 44.16 -1.12
CA GLY A 165 -3.41 43.77 -1.87
C GLY A 165 -3.18 43.52 -3.37
N ARG A 166 -1.92 43.33 -3.80
CA ARG A 166 -1.59 43.05 -5.20
C ARG A 166 -1.48 41.55 -5.46
N ILE A 167 -1.76 41.17 -6.70
CA ILE A 167 -1.70 39.80 -7.18
C ILE A 167 -0.66 39.73 -8.30
N TYR A 168 0.26 38.77 -8.20
CA TYR A 168 1.30 38.53 -9.19
C TYR A 168 1.26 37.07 -9.65
N GLY A 169 1.54 36.80 -10.92
CA GLY A 169 1.85 35.44 -11.34
C GLY A 169 3.11 34.92 -10.65
N LEU A 170 3.22 33.60 -10.44
CA LEU A 170 4.35 32.99 -9.73
C LEU A 170 5.75 33.31 -10.34
N ARG A 171 5.79 33.68 -11.63
CA ARG A 171 7.02 34.05 -12.36
C ARG A 171 7.19 35.56 -12.56
N GLU A 172 6.21 36.35 -12.15
CA GLU A 172 6.14 37.80 -12.39
C GLU A 172 6.50 38.61 -11.14
N TYR A 173 6.49 37.98 -9.97
CA TYR A 173 6.87 38.61 -8.72
C TYR A 173 8.38 38.83 -8.65
N ASP A 174 8.78 40.08 -8.40
CA ASP A 174 10.18 40.45 -8.19
C ASP A 174 10.51 40.40 -6.70
N TYR A 175 11.47 39.56 -6.35
CA TYR A 175 11.79 39.27 -4.95
C TYR A 175 12.80 40.30 -4.42
N GLY A 176 12.50 40.86 -3.25
CA GLY A 176 13.42 41.71 -2.51
C GLY A 176 14.66 40.96 -2.00
N PRO A 177 15.69 41.70 -1.55
CA PRO A 177 16.96 41.12 -1.07
C PRO A 177 16.79 40.20 0.16
N ASP A 178 15.73 40.40 0.96
CA ASP A 178 15.45 39.62 2.17
C ASP A 178 14.39 38.53 1.95
N GLU A 179 13.87 38.35 0.73
CA GLU A 179 12.78 37.42 0.42
C GLU A 179 13.28 36.05 -0.09
N GLY A 180 14.52 35.68 0.21
CA GLY A 180 15.13 34.42 -0.24
C GLY A 180 14.36 33.17 0.18
N ASP A 181 13.84 33.14 1.42
CA ASP A 181 13.04 32.03 1.93
C ASP A 181 11.67 31.96 1.24
N PHE A 182 11.04 33.11 1.00
CA PHE A 182 9.77 33.20 0.28
C PHE A 182 9.93 32.75 -1.17
N ARG A 183 11.00 33.19 -1.84
CA ARG A 183 11.35 32.72 -3.19
C ARG A 183 11.53 31.20 -3.23
N THR A 184 12.24 30.64 -2.27
CA THR A 184 12.44 29.17 -2.17
C THR A 184 11.10 28.44 -2.03
N LEU A 185 10.19 28.97 -1.22
CA LEU A 185 8.83 28.43 -1.06
C LEU A 185 8.05 28.48 -2.38
N VAL A 186 8.07 29.60 -3.09
CA VAL A 186 7.35 29.75 -4.39
C VAL A 186 7.95 28.83 -5.45
N GLU A 187 9.27 28.78 -5.58
CA GLU A 187 9.96 27.91 -6.54
C GLU A 187 9.64 26.43 -6.29
N ARG A 188 9.63 26.01 -5.01
CA ARG A 188 9.38 24.63 -4.61
C ARG A 188 7.90 24.25 -4.68
N GLU A 189 7.02 25.03 -4.05
CA GLU A 189 5.62 24.65 -3.89
C GLU A 189 4.74 25.13 -5.03
N GLY A 190 4.99 26.34 -5.55
CA GLY A 190 4.24 26.93 -6.65
C GLY A 190 4.73 26.45 -8.02
N LEU A 191 6.03 26.59 -8.28
CA LEU A 191 6.64 26.26 -9.59
C LEU A 191 7.11 24.81 -9.71
N LYS A 192 7.11 24.04 -8.61
CA LYS A 192 7.57 22.64 -8.54
C LYS A 192 8.98 22.44 -9.11
N ILE A 193 9.85 23.43 -8.96
CA ILE A 193 11.25 23.37 -9.39
C ILE A 193 11.99 22.41 -8.46
N PRO A 194 12.54 21.28 -8.97
CA PRO A 194 13.31 20.36 -8.15
C PRO A 194 14.57 21.05 -7.64
N HIS A 195 14.73 21.12 -6.33
CA HIS A 195 16.01 21.50 -5.72
C HIS A 195 16.87 20.26 -5.50
N ALA A 196 18.19 20.40 -5.61
CA ALA A 196 19.12 19.35 -5.24
C ALA A 196 18.90 19.01 -3.76
N GLU A 197 18.70 17.73 -3.44
CA GLU A 197 18.62 17.28 -2.05
C GLU A 197 19.91 17.69 -1.33
N THR A 198 19.78 18.63 -0.40
CA THR A 198 20.87 18.98 0.51
C THR A 198 21.19 17.75 1.35
N ARG A 199 22.34 17.12 1.06
CA ARG A 199 22.83 15.95 1.80
C ARG A 199 23.29 16.27 3.22
N GLU A 200 23.40 17.54 3.58
CA GLU A 200 23.79 17.97 4.92
C GLU A 200 22.61 17.91 5.88
N GLU A 201 22.82 17.28 7.04
CA GLU A 201 21.84 17.25 8.12
C GLU A 201 21.53 18.69 8.57
N PRO A 202 20.26 19.12 8.57
CA PRO A 202 19.90 20.46 9.01
C PRO A 202 20.38 20.76 10.43
N LYS A 203 20.95 21.96 10.64
CA LYS A 203 21.49 22.40 11.94
C LYS A 203 20.48 22.29 13.10
N TYR A 204 19.19 22.45 12.83
CA TYR A 204 18.16 22.37 13.86
C TYR A 204 18.09 20.99 14.51
N ILE A 205 18.46 19.91 13.80
CA ILE A 205 18.44 18.55 14.35
C ILE A 205 19.42 18.42 15.52
N ALA A 206 20.60 19.05 15.42
CA ALA A 206 21.56 19.09 16.52
C ALA A 206 20.99 19.82 17.76
N TYR A 207 20.20 20.87 17.56
CA TYR A 207 19.53 21.57 18.67
C TYR A 207 18.43 20.71 19.31
N LEU A 208 17.61 20.03 18.52
CA LEU A 208 16.59 19.11 19.03
C LEU A 208 17.23 18.00 19.89
N LYS A 209 18.26 17.33 19.36
CA LYS A 209 19.02 16.31 20.09
C LYS A 209 19.61 16.82 21.41
N LYS A 210 20.13 18.06 21.45
CA LYS A 210 20.65 18.69 22.68
C LYS A 210 19.62 18.75 23.81
N PHE A 211 18.33 18.89 23.48
CA PHE A 211 17.24 18.91 24.46
C PHE A 211 16.54 17.55 24.63
N GLY A 212 17.03 16.50 23.96
CA GLY A 212 16.46 15.16 24.00
C GLY A 212 15.19 15.02 23.16
N ILE A 213 15.05 15.80 22.10
CA ILE A 213 13.96 15.67 21.11
C ILE A 213 14.54 14.95 19.90
N GLU A 214 14.10 13.72 19.65
CA GLU A 214 14.71 12.83 18.65
C GLU A 214 13.65 12.01 17.92
N ALA A 215 13.96 11.47 16.74
CA ALA A 215 13.10 10.45 16.13
C ALA A 215 13.16 9.14 16.94
N GLU A 216 12.04 8.42 17.05
CA GLU A 216 11.97 7.13 17.73
C GLU A 216 12.40 6.00 16.77
N PRO A 217 13.56 5.35 16.97
CA PRO A 217 14.05 4.28 16.07
C PRO A 217 13.15 3.03 16.04
N LEU A 218 12.30 2.82 17.05
CA LEU A 218 11.35 1.72 17.10
C LEU A 218 9.98 2.07 16.48
N SER A 219 9.82 3.28 15.93
CA SER A 219 8.60 3.76 15.31
C SER A 219 8.84 4.14 13.85
N ASP A 220 7.77 4.28 13.09
CA ASP A 220 7.84 4.77 11.71
C ASP A 220 8.30 6.24 11.65
N ILE A 221 8.79 6.66 10.48
CA ILE A 221 9.40 7.96 10.22
C ILE A 221 8.43 9.09 10.61
N GLY A 222 8.94 10.08 11.34
CA GLY A 222 8.17 11.26 11.78
C GLY A 222 7.61 11.15 13.20
N ASN A 223 7.69 9.97 13.83
CA ASN A 223 7.34 9.81 15.23
C ASN A 223 8.53 10.18 16.12
N MET A 224 8.31 11.14 17.02
CA MET A 224 9.36 11.70 17.89
C MET A 224 9.26 11.12 19.30
N ARG A 225 10.41 10.98 19.97
CA ARG A 225 10.54 10.71 21.39
C ARG A 225 11.16 11.91 22.11
N TYR A 226 10.76 12.09 23.36
CA TYR A 226 11.13 13.25 24.17
C TYR A 226 11.77 12.81 25.50
N GLY A 227 13.02 13.19 25.72
CA GLY A 227 13.67 13.13 27.03
C GLY A 227 13.10 14.19 27.98
N PRO A 228 13.47 14.19 29.27
CA PRO A 228 12.82 15.03 30.29
C PRO A 228 12.78 16.53 29.97
N ARG A 229 13.85 17.07 29.38
CA ARG A 229 13.91 18.49 28.96
C ARG A 229 13.02 18.77 27.76
N GLY A 230 13.07 17.89 26.75
CA GLY A 230 12.23 17.99 25.56
C GLY A 230 10.75 17.89 25.88
N ALA A 231 10.37 16.99 26.79
CA ALA A 231 9.00 16.84 27.28
C ALA A 231 8.51 18.14 27.95
N LEU A 232 9.29 18.69 28.90
CA LEU A 232 8.95 19.96 29.54
C LEU A 232 8.80 21.11 28.54
N ILE A 233 9.70 21.21 27.56
CA ILE A 233 9.63 22.23 26.50
C ILE A 233 8.33 22.07 25.70
N PHE A 234 8.01 20.84 25.29
CA PHE A 234 6.81 20.55 24.50
C PHE A 234 5.53 20.88 25.27
N ASP A 235 5.46 20.49 26.55
CA ASP A 235 4.31 20.76 27.41
C ASP A 235 4.11 22.28 27.62
N LEU A 236 5.19 23.03 27.90
CA LEU A 236 5.12 24.48 28.07
C LEU A 236 4.67 25.21 26.79
N ILE A 237 5.09 24.74 25.62
CA ILE A 237 4.63 25.28 24.34
C ILE A 237 3.14 24.96 24.13
N GLY A 238 2.70 23.76 24.51
CA GLY A 238 1.29 23.36 24.49
C GLY A 238 0.43 24.26 25.39
N ASP A 239 0.86 24.47 26.63
CA ASP A 239 0.19 25.35 27.59
C ASP A 239 0.10 26.78 27.07
N TYR A 240 1.21 27.33 26.55
CA TYR A 240 1.23 28.68 25.96
C TYR A 240 0.30 28.78 24.74
N SER A 241 0.25 27.76 23.89
CA SER A 241 -0.65 27.74 22.72
C SER A 241 -2.12 27.74 23.16
N LEU A 242 -2.46 27.01 24.23
CA LEU A 242 -3.80 27.02 24.81
C LEU A 242 -4.14 28.38 25.42
N GLU A 243 -3.22 29.02 26.15
CA GLU A 243 -3.42 30.37 26.70
C GLU A 243 -3.75 31.39 25.59
N LEU A 244 -3.01 31.35 24.47
CA LEU A 244 -3.29 32.20 23.31
C LEU A 244 -4.65 31.91 22.69
N ALA A 245 -5.00 30.63 22.51
CA ALA A 245 -6.30 30.25 21.96
C ALA A 245 -7.47 30.75 22.83
N LEU A 246 -7.35 30.62 24.14
CA LEU A 246 -8.35 31.11 25.10
C LEU A 246 -8.45 32.64 25.09
N ALA A 247 -7.33 33.36 24.96
CA ALA A 247 -7.32 34.82 24.83
C ALA A 247 -8.05 35.30 23.57
N LEU A 248 -8.13 34.46 22.53
CA LEU A 248 -8.90 34.69 21.31
C LEU A 248 -10.36 34.20 21.40
N ASN A 249 -10.82 33.80 22.59
CA ASN A 249 -12.14 33.17 22.83
C ASN A 249 -12.37 31.88 22.04
N ALA A 250 -11.30 31.15 21.68
CA ALA A 250 -11.44 29.84 21.06
C ALA A 250 -11.80 28.78 22.13
N LEU A 251 -12.71 27.88 21.77
CA LEU A 251 -13.16 26.81 22.64
C LEU A 251 -12.25 25.58 22.45
N PRO A 252 -11.55 25.11 23.50
CA PRO A 252 -10.74 23.91 23.41
C PRO A 252 -11.64 22.69 23.26
N ILE A 253 -11.29 21.82 22.31
CA ILE A 253 -11.97 20.55 22.04
C ILE A 253 -10.95 19.42 22.02
N LYS A 254 -11.41 18.18 22.23
CA LYS A 254 -10.54 17.00 22.20
C LYS A 254 -11.13 15.93 21.31
N GLY A 255 -10.26 15.39 20.47
CA GLY A 255 -10.61 14.42 19.48
C GLY A 255 -10.53 12.95 19.89
N ALA A 256 -10.87 12.09 18.94
CA ALA A 256 -10.70 10.64 18.99
C ALA A 256 -9.43 10.27 18.21
N ASN A 257 -8.84 9.12 18.54
CA ASN A 257 -7.58 8.70 17.95
C ASN A 257 -7.75 7.91 16.64
N MET A 258 -8.94 7.37 16.37
CA MET A 258 -9.21 6.53 15.20
C MET A 258 -10.59 6.81 14.62
N PHE A 259 -10.72 6.70 13.30
CA PHE A 259 -11.96 6.96 12.57
C PHE A 259 -12.34 5.79 11.68
N ASP A 260 -13.65 5.52 11.60
CA ASP A 260 -14.22 4.52 10.69
C ASP A 260 -14.00 4.98 9.24
N LEU A 261 -13.17 4.24 8.51
CA LEU A 261 -12.76 4.56 7.14
C LEU A 261 -13.91 4.38 6.16
N ASP A 262 -14.94 3.62 6.52
CA ASP A 262 -16.13 3.44 5.69
C ASP A 262 -17.13 4.60 5.83
N HIS A 263 -16.94 5.50 6.81
CA HIS A 263 -17.73 6.72 6.91
C HIS A 263 -17.45 7.66 5.72
N PRO A 264 -18.47 8.15 4.97
CA PRO A 264 -18.28 8.88 3.72
C PRO A 264 -17.32 10.09 3.80
N ALA A 265 -17.45 10.90 4.87
CA ALA A 265 -16.59 12.08 5.06
C ALA A 265 -15.12 11.72 5.30
N ILE A 266 -14.86 10.63 6.04
CA ILE A 266 -13.51 10.15 6.35
C ILE A 266 -12.90 9.53 5.09
N LYS A 267 -13.69 8.70 4.39
CA LYS A 267 -13.31 8.08 3.12
C LYS A 267 -12.92 9.10 2.06
N ALA A 268 -13.74 10.13 1.85
CA ALA A 268 -13.47 11.17 0.87
C ALA A 268 -12.16 11.92 1.18
N HIS A 269 -11.93 12.26 2.44
CA HIS A 269 -10.73 12.97 2.84
C HIS A 269 -9.47 12.07 2.75
N ALA A 270 -9.57 10.83 3.20
CA ALA A 270 -8.53 9.82 3.04
C ALA A 270 -8.16 9.57 1.56
N GLN A 271 -9.11 9.70 0.64
CA GLN A 271 -8.85 9.59 -0.80
C GLN A 271 -8.13 10.82 -1.39
N LEU A 272 -8.35 12.01 -0.85
CA LEU A 272 -7.73 13.25 -1.33
C LEU A 272 -6.29 13.44 -0.79
N PHE A 273 -6.04 13.06 0.47
CA PHE A 273 -4.80 13.40 1.18
C PHE A 273 -4.07 12.19 1.76
N GLY A 274 -4.58 10.97 1.56
CA GLY A 274 -4.09 9.77 2.24
C GLY A 274 -2.84 9.15 1.62
N GLU A 275 -1.77 9.92 1.48
CA GLU A 275 -0.42 9.36 1.40
C GLU A 275 -0.04 8.87 2.81
N ARG A 276 0.23 7.57 2.98
CA ARG A 276 0.70 6.94 4.24
C ARG A 276 -0.25 7.06 5.45
N LEU A 277 -1.48 6.57 5.29
CA LEU A 277 -2.41 6.43 6.42
C LEU A 277 -2.11 5.16 7.23
N TYR A 278 -2.07 5.26 8.57
CA TYR A 278 -2.06 4.06 9.43
C TYR A 278 -3.47 3.47 9.49
N GLU A 279 -3.70 2.43 8.71
CA GLU A 279 -4.96 1.69 8.68
C GLU A 279 -4.89 0.47 9.62
N VAL A 280 -5.97 0.24 10.36
CA VAL A 280 -6.13 -0.90 11.27
C VAL A 280 -7.46 -1.56 10.97
N ASP A 281 -7.40 -2.83 10.57
CA ASP A 281 -8.58 -3.66 10.38
C ASP A 281 -8.98 -4.29 11.71
N LEU A 282 -10.19 -4.02 12.18
CA LEU A 282 -10.78 -4.57 13.40
C LEU A 282 -12.11 -5.24 13.05
N ASP A 283 -12.16 -6.57 13.15
CA ASP A 283 -13.29 -7.40 12.75
C ASP A 283 -13.73 -7.10 11.29
N ASP A 284 -14.99 -6.68 11.10
CA ASP A 284 -15.57 -6.33 9.79
C ASP A 284 -15.41 -4.85 9.44
N LYS A 285 -14.64 -4.08 10.22
CA LYS A 285 -14.49 -2.63 10.04
C LYS A 285 -13.03 -2.21 9.87
N ARG A 286 -12.85 -1.18 9.07
CA ARG A 286 -11.53 -0.58 8.82
C ARG A 286 -11.46 0.78 9.45
N TYR A 287 -10.40 0.99 10.23
CA TYR A 287 -10.17 2.25 10.92
C TYR A 287 -8.89 2.89 10.42
N VAL A 288 -8.82 4.21 10.52
CA VAL A 288 -7.61 4.98 10.25
C VAL A 288 -7.20 5.73 11.51
N LEU A 289 -5.91 5.68 11.86
CA LEU A 289 -5.36 6.53 12.91
C LEU A 289 -5.54 7.99 12.53
N ARG A 290 -5.86 8.83 13.52
CA ARG A 290 -5.97 10.27 13.34
C ARG A 290 -4.73 10.82 12.63
N TYR A 291 -4.96 11.55 11.55
CA TYR A 291 -3.96 12.33 10.84
C TYR A 291 -4.27 13.82 11.01
N ALA A 292 -3.31 14.68 10.62
CA ALA A 292 -3.41 16.13 10.77
C ALA A 292 -4.50 16.73 9.85
N ALA A 293 -5.76 16.66 10.31
CA ALA A 293 -6.91 17.17 9.59
C ALA A 293 -8.00 17.65 10.56
N CYS A 294 -8.74 18.68 10.15
CA CYS A 294 -9.75 19.35 10.98
C CYS A 294 -11.11 18.62 11.00
N PHE A 295 -11.22 17.39 10.48
CA PHE A 295 -12.52 16.70 10.32
C PHE A 295 -13.27 16.59 11.66
N GLN A 296 -12.55 16.40 12.77
CA GLN A 296 -13.17 16.22 14.07
C GLN A 296 -13.82 17.49 14.59
N GLN A 297 -13.16 18.62 14.37
CA GLN A 297 -13.68 19.93 14.75
C GLN A 297 -15.04 20.16 14.07
N PHE A 298 -15.13 19.91 12.76
CA PHE A 298 -16.39 20.00 12.02
C PHE A 298 -17.42 18.94 12.44
N ALA A 299 -16.97 17.71 12.70
CA ALA A 299 -17.84 16.63 13.15
C ALA A 299 -18.45 16.89 14.53
N MET A 300 -17.78 17.64 15.41
CA MET A 300 -18.34 18.09 16.69
C MET A 300 -19.23 19.32 16.50
N LEU A 301 -18.75 20.31 15.75
CA LEU A 301 -19.44 21.58 15.52
C LEU A 301 -20.82 21.40 14.89
N LYS A 302 -21.01 20.43 13.99
CA LYS A 302 -22.31 20.16 13.34
C LYS A 302 -23.42 19.80 14.35
N ASP A 303 -23.05 19.30 15.53
CA ASP A 303 -23.99 18.86 16.57
C ASP A 303 -24.25 19.98 17.61
N TRP A 304 -23.56 21.12 17.51
CA TRP A 304 -23.71 22.24 18.43
C TRP A 304 -24.88 23.14 18.03
N THR A 305 -25.61 23.64 19.03
CA THR A 305 -26.64 24.66 18.80
C THR A 305 -25.99 26.05 18.78
N LEU A 306 -25.71 26.55 17.58
CA LEU A 306 -25.04 27.83 17.36
C LEU A 306 -26.03 28.92 16.94
N SER A 307 -25.78 30.16 17.37
CA SER A 307 -26.53 31.36 16.97
C SER A 307 -25.58 32.49 16.57
N TYR A 308 -26.12 33.58 16.00
CA TYR A 308 -25.33 34.77 15.67
C TYR A 308 -24.57 35.37 16.87
N ARG A 309 -25.03 35.09 18.10
CA ARG A 309 -24.37 35.55 19.35
C ARG A 309 -23.08 34.82 19.65
N ASN A 310 -22.86 33.66 19.02
CA ASN A 310 -21.65 32.86 19.18
C ASN A 310 -20.56 33.25 18.17
N LEU A 311 -20.78 34.27 17.34
CA LEU A 311 -19.81 34.74 16.36
C LEU A 311 -19.01 35.95 16.88
N PRO A 312 -17.68 35.99 16.65
CA PRO A 312 -16.87 34.99 15.95
C PRO A 312 -16.69 33.70 16.79
N LEU A 313 -16.85 32.54 16.15
CA LEU A 313 -16.67 31.23 16.78
C LEU A 313 -15.25 30.73 16.51
N GLY A 314 -14.48 30.48 17.57
CA GLY A 314 -13.21 29.79 17.51
C GLY A 314 -13.31 28.41 18.14
N VAL A 315 -12.71 27.40 17.52
CA VAL A 315 -12.41 26.11 18.15
C VAL A 315 -10.92 25.84 18.03
N PHE A 316 -10.37 25.24 19.07
CA PHE A 316 -8.95 24.91 19.15
C PHE A 316 -8.82 23.46 19.62
N GLU A 317 -7.99 22.68 18.96
CA GLU A 317 -7.72 21.28 19.33
C GLU A 317 -6.26 21.12 19.73
#